data_AF-A0A0H4QHZ5-F1
#
_entry.id   AF-A0A0H4QHZ5-F1
#
_cell.length_a   1.000
_cell.length_b   1.000
_cell.length_c   1.000
_cell.angle_alpha   90.00
_cell.angle_beta   90.00
_cell.angle_gamma   90.00
#
_symmetry.space_group_name_H-M   'P 1'
#
loop_
_entity.id
_entity.type
_entity.pdbx_description
1 polymer ?
#
loop_
_entity_poly.entity_id
_entity_poly.type
_entity_poly.pdbx_seq_one_letter_code
_entity_poly.pdbx_strand_id
1 'polypeptide(L)'
;MRARRSKKSDSPVNGYIHDAFFEKGHWFLKTRQVLMTILSWVIMIIPIYWTISITLGSKHWKGQPFSIPEGKDLFYFFTKFFAYAFVILAIITIGFTLYNNWYTKYHVKRHAIYDEKRLLARREAIKDFYTSKFGERYYRRNNVRYYVVTPENNLEIKSIDKIYSKFEATKL
;
A
#
# COMPACT_ATOMS: atom_id res chain seq x y z
N MET A 1 7.76 -56.48 30.94
CA MET A 1 6.39 -56.14 30.51
C MET A 1 6.39 -54.82 29.76
N ARG A 2 6.06 -54.80 28.46
CA ARG A 2 5.97 -53.59 27.63
C ARG A 2 4.60 -52.94 27.83
N ALA A 3 4.57 -51.73 28.39
CA ALA A 3 3.36 -50.92 28.41
C ALA A 3 3.05 -50.44 26.98
N ARG A 4 1.93 -50.92 26.41
CA ARG A 4 1.41 -50.44 25.12
C ARG A 4 0.95 -48.99 25.28
N ARG A 5 1.57 -48.06 24.55
CA ARG A 5 1.02 -46.72 24.33
C ARG A 5 -0.34 -46.85 23.65
N SER A 6 -1.37 -46.31 24.30
CA SER A 6 -2.70 -46.12 23.73
C SER A 6 -2.60 -45.32 22.43
N LYS A 7 -3.06 -45.91 21.33
CA LYS A 7 -3.12 -45.30 20.00
C LYS A 7 -4.37 -44.41 19.97
N LYS A 8 -4.18 -43.09 20.00
CA LYS A 8 -5.27 -42.11 19.87
C LYS A 8 -5.89 -42.29 18.48
N SER A 9 -7.20 -42.49 18.41
CA SER A 9 -7.94 -42.71 17.16
C SER A 9 -7.95 -41.44 16.32
N ASP A 10 -7.44 -41.52 15.09
CA ASP A 10 -7.52 -40.47 14.09
C ASP A 10 -8.96 -40.39 13.56
N SER A 11 -9.72 -39.38 14.01
CA SER A 11 -11.07 -39.07 13.51
C SER A 11 -10.99 -38.17 12.26
N PRO A 12 -11.85 -38.35 11.24
CA PRO A 12 -11.71 -37.73 9.91
C PRO A 12 -12.28 -36.30 9.84
N VAL A 13 -11.87 -35.41 10.76
CA VAL A 13 -12.42 -34.04 10.88
C VAL A 13 -11.37 -32.94 10.63
N ASN A 14 -10.16 -33.31 10.19
CA ASN A 14 -9.03 -32.39 10.00
C ASN A 14 -9.12 -31.46 8.76
N GLY A 15 -10.23 -31.44 8.03
CA GLY A 15 -10.43 -30.60 6.85
C GLY A 15 -11.25 -29.32 7.07
N TYR A 16 -11.83 -29.12 8.25
CA TYR A 16 -12.64 -27.94 8.57
C TYR A 16 -11.78 -26.87 9.26
N ILE A 17 -11.98 -25.61 8.91
CA ILE A 17 -11.33 -24.49 9.60
C ILE A 17 -11.90 -24.45 11.02
N HIS A 18 -11.06 -24.86 11.98
CA HIS A 18 -11.42 -24.88 13.39
C HIS A 18 -11.24 -23.47 13.97
N ASP A 19 -12.34 -22.85 14.37
CA ASP A 19 -12.33 -21.56 15.06
C ASP A 19 -12.44 -21.77 16.57
N ALA A 20 -11.42 -21.33 17.30
CA ALA A 20 -11.33 -21.40 18.76
C ALA A 20 -12.54 -20.76 19.47
N PHE A 21 -13.26 -19.83 18.83
CA PHE A 21 -14.48 -19.23 19.36
C PHE A 21 -15.64 -20.25 19.47
N PHE A 22 -15.78 -21.22 18.56
CA PHE A 22 -16.87 -22.20 18.57
C PHE A 22 -16.53 -23.49 19.31
N GLU A 23 -15.25 -23.74 19.58
CA GLU A 23 -14.79 -24.91 20.32
C GLU A 23 -15.15 -24.88 21.82
N LYS A 24 -15.16 -26.07 22.45
CA LYS A 24 -15.39 -26.21 23.90
C LYS A 24 -14.09 -25.88 24.67
N GLY A 25 -14.19 -25.04 25.71
CA GLY A 25 -13.08 -24.75 26.64
C GLY A 25 -12.56 -23.30 26.62
N HIS A 26 -12.71 -22.56 25.51
CA HIS A 26 -12.18 -21.20 25.37
C HIS A 26 -13.12 -20.10 25.93
N TRP A 27 -13.60 -20.26 27.16
CA TRP A 27 -14.62 -19.36 27.74
C TRP A 27 -14.17 -17.89 27.82
N PHE A 28 -12.92 -17.63 28.19
CA PHE A 28 -12.36 -16.27 28.26
C PHE A 28 -12.32 -15.56 26.89
N LEU A 29 -11.95 -16.30 25.84
CA LEU A 29 -11.87 -15.76 24.48
C LEU A 29 -13.26 -15.41 23.95
N LYS A 30 -14.26 -16.27 24.20
CA LYS A 30 -15.65 -16.03 23.83
C LYS A 30 -16.21 -14.77 24.48
N THR A 31 -16.05 -14.63 25.81
CA THR A 31 -16.54 -13.47 26.55
C THR A 31 -15.90 -12.17 26.07
N ARG A 32 -14.58 -12.15 25.85
CA ARG A 32 -13.88 -10.96 25.34
C ARG A 32 -14.37 -10.55 23.95
N GLN A 33 -14.52 -11.53 23.05
CA GLN A 33 -14.95 -11.28 21.68
C GLN A 33 -16.39 -10.77 21.63
N VAL A 34 -17.30 -11.39 22.37
CA VAL A 34 -18.70 -10.93 22.48
C VAL A 34 -18.78 -9.52 23.06
N LEU A 35 -17.99 -9.21 24.08
CA LEU A 35 -17.96 -7.87 24.69
C LEU A 35 -17.46 -6.81 23.69
N MET A 36 -16.38 -7.11 22.96
CA MET A 36 -15.88 -6.23 21.89
C MET A 36 -16.92 -6.04 20.78
N THR A 37 -17.60 -7.11 20.37
CA THR A 37 -18.66 -7.03 19.38
C THR A 37 -19.81 -6.14 19.85
N ILE A 38 -20.31 -6.33 21.07
CA ILE A 38 -21.37 -5.49 21.64
C ILE A 38 -20.92 -4.03 21.70
N LEU A 39 -19.69 -3.78 22.15
CA LEU A 39 -19.13 -2.43 22.20
C LEU A 39 -19.07 -1.79 20.81
N SER A 40 -18.62 -2.53 19.78
CA SER A 40 -18.62 -2.06 18.40
C SER A 40 -20.03 -1.74 17.90
N TRP A 41 -21.02 -2.57 18.21
CA TRP A 41 -22.42 -2.30 17.86
C TRP A 41 -22.95 -1.04 18.55
N VAL A 42 -22.62 -0.81 19.82
CA VAL A 42 -23.01 0.42 20.54
C VAL A 42 -22.38 1.65 19.89
N ILE A 43 -21.06 1.61 19.63
CA ILE A 43 -20.34 2.70 18.96
C ILE A 43 -20.93 3.00 17.58
N MET A 44 -21.36 1.97 16.84
CA MET A 44 -21.98 2.12 15.52
C MET A 44 -23.42 2.66 15.59
N ILE A 45 -24.22 2.21 16.57
CA ILE A 45 -25.64 2.59 16.69
C ILE A 45 -25.78 4.02 17.20
N ILE A 46 -24.90 4.50 18.08
CA ILE A 46 -24.94 5.86 18.63
C ILE A 46 -25.04 6.94 17.55
N PRO A 47 -24.14 7.02 16.55
CA PRO A 47 -24.21 8.06 15.51
C PRO A 47 -25.47 7.92 14.64
N ILE A 48 -25.90 6.69 14.33
CA ILE A 48 -27.13 6.43 13.56
C ILE A 48 -28.36 6.95 14.32
N TYR A 49 -28.46 6.61 15.61
CA TYR A 49 -29.54 7.10 16.47
C TYR A 49 -29.52 8.63 16.59
N TRP A 50 -28.33 9.24 16.74
CA TRP A 50 -28.18 10.70 16.75
C TRP A 50 -28.68 11.34 15.45
N THR A 51 -28.28 10.82 14.28
CA THR A 51 -28.71 11.36 12.99
C THR A 51 -30.23 11.26 12.82
N ILE A 52 -30.82 10.11 13.13
CA ILE A 52 -32.27 9.87 13.01
C ILE A 52 -33.06 10.75 14.01
N SER A 53 -32.58 10.84 15.26
CA SER A 53 -33.20 11.66 16.30
C SER A 53 -33.25 13.15 15.91
N ILE A 54 -32.18 13.68 15.32
CA ILE A 54 -32.12 15.09 14.91
C ILE A 54 -32.98 15.35 13.66
N THR A 55 -32.98 14.44 12.68
CA THR A 55 -33.73 14.62 11.43
C THR A 55 -35.24 14.40 11.57
N LEU A 56 -35.68 13.44 12.38
CA LEU A 56 -37.09 13.06 12.50
C LEU A 56 -37.73 13.43 13.86
N GLY A 57 -36.94 13.66 14.90
CA GLY A 57 -37.41 13.81 16.30
C GLY A 57 -37.96 15.18 16.69
N SER A 58 -38.23 16.10 15.75
CA SER A 58 -38.57 17.48 16.10
C SER A 58 -40.00 17.70 16.60
N LYS A 59 -40.93 16.74 16.46
CA LYS A 59 -42.36 17.01 16.70
C LYS A 59 -43.09 16.11 17.71
N HIS A 60 -42.60 14.91 18.01
CA HIS A 60 -43.41 13.92 18.76
C HIS A 60 -42.76 13.32 20.02
N TRP A 61 -41.46 13.54 20.27
CA TRP A 61 -40.73 12.82 21.32
C TRP A 61 -40.22 13.78 22.39
N LYS A 62 -41.08 14.07 23.39
CA LYS A 62 -40.69 14.87 24.57
C LYS A 62 -39.72 14.05 25.44
N GLY A 63 -38.52 14.59 25.72
CA GLY A 63 -37.54 13.99 26.63
C GLY A 63 -36.20 13.57 26.01
N GLN A 64 -35.95 13.79 24.72
CA GLN A 64 -34.62 13.62 24.13
C GLN A 64 -33.67 14.76 24.54
N PRO A 65 -32.37 14.50 24.77
CA PRO A 65 -31.37 15.52 25.11
C PRO A 65 -31.29 16.69 24.11
N PHE A 66 -31.75 16.46 22.88
CA PHE A 66 -31.73 17.43 21.77
C PHE A 66 -33.11 18.02 21.43
N SER A 67 -34.11 17.86 22.33
CA SER A 67 -35.34 18.66 22.31
C SER A 67 -35.08 20.13 22.67
N ILE A 68 -33.85 20.42 23.09
CA ILE A 68 -33.30 21.72 23.48
C ILE A 68 -32.83 22.43 22.18
N PRO A 69 -33.34 23.63 21.85
CA PRO A 69 -33.06 24.32 20.58
C PRO A 69 -31.56 24.53 20.30
N GLU A 70 -30.77 24.72 21.36
CA GLU A 70 -29.32 24.94 21.32
C GLU A 70 -28.56 23.77 20.69
N GLY A 71 -29.03 22.52 20.90
CA GLY A 71 -28.39 21.33 20.32
C GLY A 71 -28.59 21.21 18.81
N LYS A 72 -29.75 21.66 18.30
CA LYS A 72 -30.03 21.68 16.86
C LYS A 72 -29.22 22.75 16.17
N ASP A 73 -29.14 23.95 16.75
CA ASP A 73 -28.36 25.05 16.20
C ASP A 73 -26.88 24.71 16.11
N LEU A 74 -26.33 24.06 17.14
CA LEU A 74 -24.94 23.61 17.14
C LEU A 74 -24.67 22.56 16.04
N PHE A 75 -25.59 21.62 15.84
CA PHE A 75 -25.48 20.61 14.78
C PHE A 75 -25.51 21.24 13.38
N TYR A 76 -26.42 22.18 13.12
CA TYR A 76 -26.48 22.91 11.86
C TYR A 76 -25.24 23.78 11.64
N PHE A 77 -24.72 24.42 12.69
CA PHE A 77 -23.48 25.18 12.63
C PHE A 77 -22.30 24.29 12.21
N PHE A 78 -22.09 23.17 12.90
CA PHE A 78 -21.01 22.24 12.56
C PHE A 78 -21.18 21.65 11.15
N THR A 79 -22.40 21.30 10.77
CA THR A 79 -22.68 20.77 9.42
C THR A 79 -22.30 21.78 8.34
N LYS A 80 -22.68 23.06 8.51
CA LYS A 80 -22.29 24.13 7.58
C LYS A 80 -20.77 24.37 7.58
N PHE A 81 -20.15 24.42 8.76
CA PHE A 81 -18.71 24.58 8.89
C PHE A 81 -17.93 23.48 8.16
N PHE A 82 -18.27 22.21 8.39
CA PHE A 82 -17.63 21.08 7.72
C PHE A 82 -17.90 21.06 6.22
N ALA A 83 -19.11 21.44 5.77
CA ALA A 83 -19.40 21.57 4.35
C ALA A 83 -18.51 22.63 3.66
N TYR A 84 -18.36 23.81 4.27
CA TYR A 84 -17.47 24.84 3.73
C TYR A 84 -16.00 24.41 3.76
N ALA A 85 -15.54 23.82 4.86
CA ALA A 85 -14.18 23.30 4.97
C ALA A 85 -13.89 22.23 3.90
N PHE A 86 -14.84 21.33 3.65
CA PHE A 86 -14.74 20.32 2.60
C PHE A 86 -14.61 20.94 1.21
N VAL A 87 -15.43 21.93 0.88
CA VAL A 87 -15.35 22.64 -0.42
C VAL A 87 -13.99 23.34 -0.58
N ILE A 88 -13.51 24.04 0.44
CA ILE A 88 -12.21 24.72 0.41
C ILE A 88 -11.08 23.71 0.21
N LEU A 89 -11.08 22.62 0.98
CA LEU A 89 -10.09 21.55 0.84
C LEU A 89 -10.14 20.88 -0.54
N ALA A 90 -11.34 20.66 -1.08
CA ALA A 90 -11.51 20.11 -2.43
C ALA A 90 -10.90 21.03 -3.48
N ILE A 91 -11.13 22.35 -3.40
CA ILE A 91 -10.55 23.32 -4.33
C ILE A 91 -9.01 23.33 -4.22
N ILE A 92 -8.46 23.35 -3.01
CA ILE A 92 -7.00 23.36 -2.79
C ILE A 92 -6.37 22.07 -3.33
N THR A 93 -6.94 20.91 -2.99
CA THR A 93 -6.41 19.61 -3.41
C THR A 93 -6.47 19.42 -4.91
N ILE A 94 -7.58 19.78 -5.57
CA ILE A 94 -7.70 19.74 -7.03
C ILE A 94 -6.71 20.73 -7.65
N GLY A 95 -6.62 21.96 -7.15
CA GLY A 95 -5.70 22.98 -7.65
C GLY A 95 -4.24 22.54 -7.56
N PHE A 96 -3.82 21.99 -6.42
CA PHE A 96 -2.48 21.43 -6.24
C PHE A 96 -2.22 20.22 -7.10
N THR A 97 -3.22 19.35 -7.31
CA THR A 97 -3.07 18.20 -8.20
C THR A 97 -2.85 18.63 -9.64
N LEU A 98 -3.62 19.60 -10.12
CA LEU A 98 -3.47 20.17 -11.47
C LEU A 98 -2.11 20.87 -11.63
N TYR A 99 -1.73 21.70 -10.65
CA TYR A 99 -0.43 22.38 -10.66
C TYR A 99 0.73 21.39 -10.64
N ASN A 100 0.68 20.37 -9.79
CA ASN A 100 1.73 19.37 -9.70
C ASN A 100 1.85 18.56 -11.00
N ASN A 101 0.72 18.21 -11.62
CA ASN A 101 0.73 17.52 -12.90
C ASN A 101 1.32 18.41 -14.03
N TRP A 102 0.95 19.69 -14.05
CA TRP A 102 1.54 20.67 -14.97
C TRP A 102 3.05 20.81 -14.73
N TYR A 103 3.47 21.07 -13.49
CA TYR A 103 4.88 21.21 -13.12
C TYR A 103 5.68 19.96 -13.49
N THR A 104 5.17 18.78 -13.19
CA THR A 104 5.81 17.50 -13.54
C THR A 104 5.95 17.35 -15.06
N LYS A 105 4.90 17.67 -15.82
CA LYS A 105 4.92 17.56 -17.29
C LYS A 105 5.89 18.53 -17.94
N TYR A 106 5.95 19.78 -17.47
CA TYR A 106 6.71 20.84 -18.14
C TYR A 106 8.12 21.06 -17.59
N HIS A 107 8.35 20.81 -16.30
CA HIS A 107 9.64 21.05 -15.65
C HIS A 107 10.38 19.75 -15.35
N VAL A 108 9.75 18.79 -14.65
CA VAL A 108 10.44 17.55 -14.23
C VAL A 108 10.79 16.66 -15.42
N LYS A 109 9.85 16.43 -16.34
CA LYS A 109 10.08 15.57 -17.52
C LYS A 109 10.98 16.18 -18.59
N ARG A 110 11.20 17.50 -18.59
CA ARG A 110 12.10 18.16 -19.56
C ARG A 110 13.57 18.07 -19.14
N HIS A 111 13.88 17.88 -17.87
CA HIS A 111 15.22 17.58 -17.40
C HIS A 111 15.53 16.09 -17.61
N ALA A 112 15.66 15.65 -18.86
CA ALA A 112 16.48 14.49 -19.14
C ALA A 112 17.91 14.88 -18.73
N ILE A 113 18.34 14.47 -17.53
CA ILE A 113 19.68 14.79 -16.99
C ILE A 113 20.78 14.17 -17.87
N TYR A 114 20.42 13.25 -18.77
CA TYR A 114 21.32 12.52 -19.66
C TYR A 114 21.02 12.81 -21.13
N ASP A 115 22.08 12.99 -21.91
CA ASP A 115 22.03 13.01 -23.37
C ASP A 115 21.67 11.60 -23.88
N GLU A 116 20.44 11.45 -24.40
CA GLU A 116 19.91 10.19 -24.89
C GLU A 116 20.77 9.59 -26.03
N LYS A 117 21.32 10.44 -26.91
CA LYS A 117 22.18 9.98 -28.01
C LYS A 117 23.48 9.42 -27.45
N ARG A 118 24.11 10.14 -26.51
CA ARG A 118 25.33 9.68 -25.84
C ARG A 118 25.09 8.40 -25.05
N LEU A 119 23.93 8.27 -24.39
CA LEU A 119 23.56 7.07 -23.63
C LEU A 119 23.40 5.85 -24.54
N LEU A 120 22.68 5.98 -25.66
CA LEU A 120 22.51 4.90 -26.63
C LEU A 120 23.84 4.50 -27.27
N ALA A 121 24.69 5.48 -27.58
CA ALA A 121 26.00 5.23 -28.16
C ALA A 121 26.94 4.48 -27.20
N ARG A 122 26.97 4.88 -25.91
CA ARG A 122 27.69 4.16 -24.84
C ARG A 122 27.15 2.75 -24.62
N ARG A 123 25.82 2.57 -24.72
CA ARG A 123 25.18 1.26 -24.60
C ARG A 123 25.61 0.30 -25.70
N GLU A 124 25.83 0.79 -26.93
CA GLU A 124 26.33 -0.05 -28.02
C GLU A 124 27.82 -0.34 -27.84
N ALA A 125 28.63 0.65 -27.44
CA ALA A 125 30.07 0.50 -27.25
C ALA A 125 30.46 -0.60 -26.25
N ILE A 126 29.63 -0.84 -25.24
CA ILE A 126 29.90 -1.80 -24.16
C ILE A 126 29.27 -3.18 -24.41
N LYS A 127 28.43 -3.30 -25.44
CA LYS A 127 27.65 -4.51 -25.73
C LYS A 127 28.54 -5.72 -25.99
N ASP A 128 29.57 -5.55 -26.81
CA ASP A 128 30.48 -6.64 -27.17
C ASP A 128 31.32 -7.07 -25.98
N PHE A 129 31.80 -6.11 -25.17
CA PHE A 129 32.51 -6.38 -23.92
C PHE A 129 31.68 -7.21 -22.93
N TYR A 130 30.41 -6.85 -22.71
CA TYR A 130 29.52 -7.64 -21.84
C TYR A 130 29.18 -9.00 -22.43
N THR A 131 29.07 -9.10 -23.76
CA THR A 131 28.73 -10.37 -24.44
C THR A 131 29.90 -11.34 -24.38
N SER A 132 31.15 -10.88 -24.53
CA SER A 132 32.32 -11.75 -24.39
C SER A 132 32.50 -12.24 -22.95
N LYS A 133 32.27 -11.37 -21.95
CA LYS A 133 32.54 -11.70 -20.55
C LYS A 133 31.43 -12.48 -19.86
N PHE A 134 30.18 -12.19 -20.20
CA PHE A 134 29.02 -12.76 -19.50
C PHE A 134 28.06 -13.52 -20.42
N GLY A 135 28.36 -13.58 -21.72
CA GLY A 135 27.54 -14.25 -22.71
C GLY A 135 26.40 -13.39 -23.28
N GLU A 136 25.70 -14.04 -24.21
CA GLU A 136 24.57 -13.51 -24.98
C GLU A 136 23.54 -12.78 -24.10
N ARG A 137 23.15 -11.58 -24.52
CA ARG A 137 22.23 -10.72 -23.75
C ARG A 137 20.88 -11.39 -23.54
N TYR A 138 20.38 -12.06 -24.57
CA TYR A 138 19.08 -12.73 -24.52
C TYR A 138 19.07 -13.80 -23.43
N TYR A 139 20.09 -14.66 -23.43
CA TYR A 139 20.25 -15.72 -22.45
C TYR A 139 20.37 -15.17 -21.02
N ARG A 140 21.21 -14.15 -20.82
CA ARG A 140 21.38 -13.52 -19.49
C ARG A 140 20.10 -12.95 -18.90
N ARG A 141 19.26 -12.31 -19.72
CA ARG A 141 18.04 -11.63 -19.24
C ARG A 141 16.90 -12.61 -18.99
N ASN A 142 16.80 -13.66 -19.79
CA ASN A 142 15.61 -14.53 -19.80
C ASN A 142 15.83 -15.85 -19.06
N ASN A 143 17.07 -16.35 -19.02
CA ASN A 143 17.35 -17.72 -18.55
C ASN A 143 18.15 -17.76 -17.25
N VAL A 144 18.76 -16.64 -16.83
CA VAL A 144 19.58 -16.56 -15.61
C VAL A 144 18.87 -15.70 -14.56
N ARG A 145 18.39 -16.32 -13.48
CA ARG A 145 17.77 -15.59 -12.34
C ARG A 145 18.79 -15.08 -11.33
N TYR A 146 19.89 -15.80 -11.14
CA TYR A 146 20.93 -15.47 -10.19
C TYR A 146 22.30 -15.69 -10.84
N TYR A 147 23.17 -14.68 -10.74
CA TYR A 147 24.54 -14.75 -11.23
C TYR A 147 25.49 -14.36 -10.10
N VAL A 148 26.45 -15.24 -9.81
CA VAL A 148 27.51 -14.97 -8.83
C VAL A 148 28.78 -14.63 -9.62
N VAL A 149 29.33 -13.44 -9.35
CA VAL A 149 30.56 -12.99 -10.01
C VAL A 149 31.74 -13.72 -9.36
N THR A 150 32.42 -14.57 -10.12
CA THR A 150 33.69 -15.17 -9.67
C THR A 150 34.80 -14.10 -9.66
N PRO A 151 35.84 -14.23 -8.81
CA PRO A 151 36.94 -13.28 -8.75
C PRO A 151 37.60 -13.01 -10.12
N GLU A 152 37.73 -14.05 -10.94
CA GLU A 152 38.26 -13.99 -12.32
C GLU A 152 37.37 -13.16 -13.25
N ASN A 153 36.06 -13.19 -13.03
CA ASN A 153 35.09 -12.41 -13.80
C ASN A 153 34.90 -10.98 -13.27
N ASN A 154 35.61 -10.59 -12.22
CA ASN A 154 35.53 -9.23 -11.71
C ASN A 154 36.05 -8.22 -12.74
N LEU A 155 35.44 -7.03 -12.80
CA LEU A 155 35.82 -6.00 -13.76
C LEU A 155 37.15 -5.37 -13.33
N GLU A 156 38.06 -5.17 -14.29
CA GLU A 156 39.27 -4.40 -14.05
C GLU A 156 38.89 -2.94 -13.74
N ILE A 157 39.65 -2.29 -12.87
CA ILE A 157 39.43 -0.90 -12.49
C ILE A 157 39.43 -0.03 -13.75
N LYS A 158 38.38 0.78 -13.91
CA LYS A 158 38.14 1.68 -15.06
C LYS A 158 38.03 0.99 -16.43
N SER A 159 37.79 -0.33 -16.50
CA SER A 159 37.61 -1.02 -17.79
C SER A 159 36.49 -0.40 -18.63
N ILE A 160 35.41 0.02 -17.98
CA ILE A 160 34.26 0.64 -18.63
C ILE A 160 34.56 2.06 -19.11
N ASP A 161 35.26 2.86 -18.29
CA ASP A 161 35.67 4.21 -18.67
C ASP A 161 36.60 4.19 -19.89
N LYS A 162 37.56 3.25 -19.93
CA LYS A 162 38.45 3.05 -21.09
C LYS A 162 37.65 2.79 -22.37
N ILE A 163 36.60 1.97 -22.31
CA ILE A 163 35.72 1.68 -23.46
C ILE A 163 34.99 2.94 -23.91
N TYR A 164 34.43 3.71 -22.98
CA TYR A 164 33.74 4.96 -23.31
C TYR A 164 34.68 6.01 -23.87
N SER A 165 35.85 6.22 -23.29
CA SER A 165 36.85 7.16 -23.81
C SER A 165 37.32 6.77 -25.21
N LYS A 166 37.59 5.48 -25.47
CA LYS A 166 37.97 5.00 -26.80
C LYS A 166 36.86 5.24 -27.84
N PHE A 167 35.61 4.93 -27.46
CA PHE A 167 34.47 5.13 -28.35
C PHE A 167 34.21 6.62 -28.63
N GLU A 168 34.26 7.48 -27.61
CA GLU A 168 34.09 8.93 -27.75
C GLU A 168 35.21 9.56 -28.58
N ALA A 169 36.45 9.07 -28.48
CA ALA A 169 37.58 9.51 -29.31
C ALA A 169 37.51 9.04 -30.78
N THR A 170 36.70 8.03 -31.10
CA THR A 170 36.55 7.50 -32.47
C THR A 170 35.35 8.11 -33.22
N LYS A 171 34.41 8.73 -32.49
CA LYS A 171 33.16 9.30 -33.04
C LYS A 171 33.07 10.83 -32.94
N LEU A 172 34.10 11.49 -32.44
CA LEU A 172 34.37 12.93 -32.59
C LEU A 172 35.35 13.13 -33.74
#